data_AF-A0A928CLV6-F1
#
_entry.id   AF-A0A928CLV6-F1
#
_cell.length_a   1.000
_cell.length_b   1.000
_cell.length_c   1.000
_cell.angle_alpha   90.00
_cell.angle_beta   90.00
_cell.angle_gamma   90.00
#
_symmetry.space_group_name_H-M   'P 1'
#
loop_
_entity.id
_entity.type
_entity.pdbx_description
1 polymer ?
#
loop_
_entity_poly.entity_id
_entity_poly.type
_entity_poly.pdbx_seq_one_letter_code
_entity_poly.pdbx_strand_id
1 'polypeptide(L)'
;MYDFDEIAAMQQQAVELELQYPIDFLQKDPAELQPVLNGYGSANCPEMLRQLLSRAFGCYPTAAAIHDLRYEQSDGTEDSRRRADREFAYNLRTLWLHRYGTRIQGNWLAIYALIKLILAYAAVSWFGRNAWLRSYSKNQMAAPEAEYE
;
A
#
# COMPACT_ATOMS: atom_id res chain seq x y z
N MET A 1 2.86 4.11 12.61
CA MET A 1 2.74 2.66 12.76
C MET A 1 1.33 2.40 13.23
N TYR A 2 0.63 1.49 12.57
CA TYR A 2 -0.77 1.23 12.89
C TYR A 2 -0.87 0.40 14.18
N ASP A 3 -1.89 0.66 15.00
CA ASP A 3 -2.25 -0.23 16.10
C ASP A 3 -3.11 -1.43 15.62
N PHE A 4 -3.41 -2.37 16.52
CA PHE A 4 -4.13 -3.58 16.16
C PHE A 4 -5.59 -3.30 15.77
N ASP A 5 -6.22 -2.31 16.40
CA ASP A 5 -7.61 -1.94 16.12
C ASP A 5 -7.70 -1.25 14.75
N GLU A 6 -6.72 -0.40 14.42
CA GLU A 6 -6.58 0.20 13.09
C GLU A 6 -6.41 -0.87 12.01
N ILE A 7 -5.60 -1.91 12.25
CA ILE A 7 -5.40 -3.00 11.29
C ILE A 7 -6.67 -3.82 11.10
N ALA A 8 -7.37 -4.17 12.18
CA ALA A 8 -8.65 -4.88 12.11
C ALA A 8 -9.70 -4.04 11.35
N ALA A 9 -9.76 -2.73 11.59
CA ALA A 9 -10.65 -1.82 10.86
C ALA A 9 -10.28 -1.74 9.37
N MET A 10 -9.00 -1.77 9.03
CA MET A 10 -8.54 -1.82 7.62
C MET A 10 -8.95 -3.14 6.94
N GLN A 11 -8.82 -4.28 7.62
CA GLN A 11 -9.29 -5.58 7.11
C GLN A 11 -10.80 -5.57 6.84
N GLN A 12 -11.58 -5.05 7.79
CA GLN A 12 -13.03 -4.90 7.63
C GLN A 12 -13.37 -3.98 6.44
N GLN A 13 -12.74 -2.81 6.35
CA GLN A 13 -12.96 -1.88 5.24
C GLN A 13 -12.60 -2.51 3.88
N ALA A 14 -11.54 -3.31 3.82
CA ALA A 14 -11.13 -4.00 2.60
C ALA A 14 -12.20 -4.97 2.10
N VAL A 15 -12.87 -5.69 3.01
CA VAL A 15 -14.00 -6.56 2.69
C VAL A 15 -15.22 -5.74 2.28
N GLU A 16 -15.62 -4.74 3.08
CA GLU A 16 -16.82 -3.93 2.85
C GLU A 16 -16.81 -3.19 1.51
N LEU A 17 -15.62 -2.73 1.08
CA LEU A 17 -15.44 -1.96 -0.15
C LEU A 17 -14.91 -2.80 -1.31
N GLU A 18 -14.85 -4.12 -1.16
CA GLU A 18 -14.37 -5.07 -2.17
C GLU A 18 -13.01 -4.66 -2.76
N LEU A 19 -12.08 -4.25 -1.89
CA LEU A 19 -10.74 -3.88 -2.31
C LEU A 19 -9.98 -5.10 -2.84
N GLN A 20 -8.95 -4.87 -3.66
CA GLN A 20 -8.04 -5.92 -4.10
C GLN A 20 -6.94 -6.10 -3.07
N TYR A 21 -6.79 -7.29 -2.51
CA TYR A 21 -5.80 -7.59 -1.48
C TYR A 21 -5.21 -9.01 -1.64
N PRO A 22 -3.98 -9.26 -1.15
CA PRO A 22 -3.48 -10.63 -0.97
C PRO A 22 -4.31 -11.37 0.08
N ILE A 23 -4.45 -12.69 -0.07
CA ILE A 23 -5.23 -13.51 0.87
C ILE A 23 -4.73 -13.39 2.32
N ASP A 24 -3.40 -13.30 2.50
CA ASP A 24 -2.73 -13.06 3.77
C ASP A 24 -3.24 -11.81 4.51
N PHE A 25 -3.73 -10.79 3.79
CA PHE A 25 -4.19 -9.56 4.42
C PHE A 25 -5.38 -9.79 5.35
N LEU A 26 -6.24 -10.77 5.06
CA LEU A 26 -7.37 -11.12 5.92
C LEU A 26 -7.11 -12.33 6.82
N GLN A 27 -6.12 -13.17 6.47
CA GLN A 27 -5.83 -14.39 7.23
C GLN A 27 -4.88 -14.16 8.40
N LYS A 28 -3.95 -13.21 8.29
CA LYS A 28 -2.99 -12.92 9.34
C LYS A 28 -3.62 -12.09 10.46
N ASP A 29 -3.20 -12.38 11.68
CA ASP A 29 -3.60 -11.59 12.84
C ASP A 29 -3.00 -10.17 12.73
N PRO A 30 -3.71 -9.12 13.21
CA PRO A 30 -3.15 -7.77 13.32
C PRO A 30 -1.74 -7.71 13.92
N ALA A 31 -1.41 -8.58 14.88
CA ALA A 31 -0.07 -8.65 15.46
C ALA A 31 1.02 -9.08 14.46
N GLU A 32 0.68 -9.97 13.52
CA GLU A 32 1.59 -10.43 12.47
C GLU A 32 1.74 -9.41 11.33
N LEU A 33 0.69 -8.62 11.10
CA LEU A 33 0.67 -7.59 10.07
C LEU A 33 1.40 -6.31 10.52
N GLN A 34 1.25 -5.90 11.78
CA GLN A 34 1.84 -4.65 12.29
C GLN A 34 3.32 -4.41 11.91
N PRO A 35 4.26 -5.38 12.02
CA PRO A 35 5.66 -5.14 11.67
C PRO A 35 5.90 -4.96 10.16
N VAL A 36 4.94 -5.37 9.32
CA VAL A 36 4.99 -5.21 7.86
C VAL A 36 4.32 -3.91 7.42
N LEU A 37 3.23 -3.54 8.10
CA LEU A 37 2.41 -2.37 7.79
C LEU A 37 3.05 -1.08 8.34
N ASN A 38 4.11 -0.65 7.66
CA ASN A 38 4.93 0.48 8.04
C ASN A 38 4.29 1.84 7.67
N GLY A 39 3.23 1.82 6.85
CA GLY A 39 2.65 3.01 6.27
C GLY A 39 3.52 3.59 5.16
N TYR A 40 3.32 4.86 4.82
CA TYR A 40 3.86 5.41 3.59
C TYR A 40 5.38 5.62 3.58
N GLY A 41 6.05 4.85 2.72
CA GLY A 41 7.41 5.09 2.26
C GLY A 41 8.46 4.27 3.00
N SER A 42 9.30 3.54 2.25
CA SER A 42 10.44 2.81 2.84
C SER A 42 11.36 3.76 3.61
N ALA A 43 12.09 3.25 4.62
CA ALA A 43 13.05 4.02 5.43
C ALA A 43 14.11 4.80 4.61
N ASN A 44 14.31 4.43 3.34
CA ASN A 44 15.27 5.04 2.42
C ASN A 44 14.63 5.99 1.41
N CYS A 45 13.33 6.28 1.55
CA CYS A 45 12.65 7.29 0.76
C CYS A 45 13.14 8.68 1.22
N PRO A 46 13.48 9.61 0.31
CA PRO A 46 13.78 10.99 0.70
C PRO A 46 12.68 11.53 1.60
N GLU A 47 13.05 12.13 2.73
CA GLU A 47 12.09 12.56 3.75
C GLU A 47 10.97 13.45 3.18
N MET A 48 11.30 14.31 2.22
CA MET A 48 10.32 15.13 1.49
C MET A 48 9.29 14.28 0.74
N LEU A 49 9.71 13.20 0.09
CA LEU A 49 8.83 12.27 -0.60
C LEU A 49 8.02 11.43 0.39
N ARG A 50 8.63 10.96 1.48
CA ARG A 50 7.93 10.26 2.57
C ARG A 50 6.82 11.12 3.17
N GLN A 51 7.10 12.40 3.44
CA GLN A 51 6.11 13.38 3.92
C GLN A 51 5.03 13.67 2.88
N LEU A 52 5.40 13.78 1.60
CA LEU A 52 4.44 13.97 0.51
C LEU A 52 3.48 12.79 0.40
N LEU A 53 4.00 11.56 0.40
CA LEU A 53 3.19 10.34 0.34
C LEU A 53 2.33 10.18 1.60
N SER A 54 2.90 10.43 2.78
CA SER A 54 2.15 10.41 4.05
C SER A 54 1.01 11.43 4.07
N ARG A 55 1.23 12.64 3.53
CA ARG A 55 0.19 13.68 3.42
C ARG A 55 -0.84 13.39 2.32
N ALA A 56 -0.41 12.85 1.19
CA ALA A 56 -1.28 12.55 0.06
C ALA A 56 -2.19 11.37 0.37
N PHE A 57 -1.65 10.38 1.08
CA PHE A 57 -2.33 9.13 1.32
C PHE A 57 -2.82 8.94 2.75
N GLY A 58 -2.50 9.80 3.71
CA GLY A 58 -2.97 9.66 5.10
C GLY A 58 -4.50 9.55 5.27
N CYS A 59 -5.28 9.85 4.23
CA CYS A 59 -6.73 9.63 4.16
C CYS A 59 -7.14 8.21 3.69
N TYR A 60 -6.20 7.36 3.30
CA TYR A 60 -6.42 6.07 2.65
C TYR A 60 -5.51 4.96 3.22
N PRO A 61 -5.49 4.76 4.55
CA PRO A 61 -4.55 3.85 5.22
C PRO A 61 -4.69 2.41 4.72
N THR A 62 -5.90 1.93 4.47
CA THR A 62 -6.18 0.56 4.00
C THR A 62 -5.50 0.22 2.68
N ALA A 63 -5.56 1.12 1.69
CA ALA A 63 -4.89 0.89 0.42
C ALA A 63 -3.36 0.80 0.58
N ALA A 64 -2.81 1.56 1.51
CA ALA A 64 -1.37 1.53 1.80
C ALA A 64 -0.96 0.27 2.51
N ALA A 65 -1.73 -0.16 3.51
CA ALA A 65 -1.46 -1.39 4.24
C ALA A 65 -1.45 -2.59 3.29
N ILE A 66 -2.42 -2.66 2.38
CA ILE A 66 -2.44 -3.69 1.33
C ILE A 66 -1.18 -3.62 0.44
N HIS A 67 -0.77 -2.40 0.04
CA HIS A 67 0.41 -2.20 -0.81
C HIS A 67 1.72 -2.55 -0.11
N ASP A 68 1.86 -2.19 1.17
CA ASP A 68 2.99 -2.55 2.02
C ASP A 68 3.15 -4.07 2.11
N LEU A 69 2.05 -4.78 2.36
CA LEU A 69 2.06 -6.25 2.41
C LEU A 69 2.44 -6.87 1.06
N ARG A 70 1.94 -6.31 -0.06
CA ARG A 70 2.35 -6.76 -1.40
C ARG A 70 3.85 -6.56 -1.64
N TYR A 71 4.41 -5.45 -1.20
CA TYR A 71 5.84 -5.15 -1.35
C TYR A 71 6.70 -6.03 -0.43
N GLU A 72 6.22 -6.36 0.77
CA GLU A 72 6.91 -7.35 1.62
C GLU A 72 6.92 -8.74 0.96
N GLN A 73 5.86 -9.10 0.23
CA GLN A 73 5.76 -10.35 -0.56
C GLN A 73 6.43 -10.28 -1.94
N SER A 74 7.33 -9.33 -2.16
CA SER A 74 7.97 -9.12 -3.47
C SER A 74 8.66 -10.39 -3.99
N ASP A 75 8.40 -10.70 -5.26
CA ASP A 75 9.07 -11.76 -6.04
C ASP A 75 10.22 -11.23 -6.92
N GLY A 76 10.50 -9.93 -6.83
CA GLY A 76 11.56 -9.26 -7.59
C GLY A 76 11.25 -8.99 -9.08
N THR A 77 10.12 -9.48 -9.61
CA THR A 77 9.77 -9.28 -11.03
C THR A 77 9.09 -7.92 -11.26
N GLU A 78 9.35 -7.31 -12.43
CA GLU A 78 8.74 -6.02 -12.77
C GLU A 78 7.23 -6.14 -13.05
N ASP A 79 6.79 -7.30 -13.56
CA ASP A 79 5.39 -7.57 -13.90
C ASP A 79 4.51 -7.66 -12.65
N SER A 80 4.97 -8.36 -11.61
CA SER A 80 4.28 -8.45 -10.32
C SER A 80 4.25 -7.08 -9.61
N ARG A 81 5.36 -6.32 -9.64
CA ARG A 81 5.40 -4.95 -9.12
C ARG A 81 4.34 -4.07 -9.79
N ARG A 82 4.26 -4.10 -11.12
CA ARG A 82 3.23 -3.35 -11.88
C ARG A 82 1.82 -3.84 -11.59
N ARG A 83 1.62 -5.10 -11.19
CA ARG A 83 0.31 -5.57 -10.71
C ARG A 83 0.01 -4.98 -9.33
N ALA A 84 0.94 -5.06 -8.38
CA ALA A 84 0.78 -4.47 -7.04
C ALA A 84 0.49 -2.96 -7.10
N ASP A 85 1.20 -2.21 -7.95
CA ASP A 85 0.96 -0.78 -8.12
C ASP A 85 -0.42 -0.49 -8.74
N ARG A 86 -0.89 -1.31 -9.70
CA ARG A 86 -2.23 -1.18 -10.27
C ARG A 86 -3.34 -1.52 -9.27
N GLU A 87 -3.16 -2.57 -8.46
CA GLU A 87 -4.07 -2.90 -7.34
C GLU A 87 -4.17 -1.72 -6.38
N PHE A 88 -3.03 -1.10 -6.04
CA PHE A 88 -2.99 0.08 -5.19
C PHE A 88 -3.76 1.26 -5.81
N ALA A 89 -3.54 1.57 -7.09
CA ALA A 89 -4.28 2.62 -7.79
C ALA A 89 -5.80 2.36 -7.82
N TYR A 90 -6.20 1.10 -8.04
CA TYR A 90 -7.60 0.68 -7.98
C TYR A 90 -8.19 0.93 -6.59
N ASN A 91 -7.53 0.46 -5.53
CA ASN A 91 -8.00 0.60 -4.16
C ASN A 91 -8.11 2.08 -3.75
N LEU A 92 -7.13 2.91 -4.09
CA LEU A 92 -7.18 4.35 -3.84
C LEU A 92 -8.38 5.00 -4.51
N ARG A 93 -8.66 4.63 -5.77
CA ARG A 93 -9.82 5.15 -6.51
C ARG A 93 -11.14 4.70 -5.87
N THR A 94 -11.24 3.44 -5.46
CA THR A 94 -12.44 2.90 -4.78
C THR A 94 -12.69 3.64 -3.47
N LEU A 95 -11.66 3.82 -2.64
CA LEU A 95 -11.77 4.59 -1.39
C LEU A 95 -12.12 6.06 -1.64
N TRP A 96 -11.52 6.68 -2.67
CA TRP A 96 -11.86 8.06 -3.05
C TRP A 96 -13.33 8.19 -3.48
N LEU A 97 -13.83 7.24 -4.29
CA LEU A 97 -15.23 7.20 -4.71
C LEU A 97 -16.17 6.97 -3.52
N HIS A 98 -15.79 6.11 -2.58
CA HIS A 98 -16.56 5.89 -1.36
C HIS A 98 -16.64 7.17 -0.51
N ARG A 99 -15.52 7.91 -0.38
CA ARG A 99 -15.45 9.13 0.44
C ARG A 99 -16.16 10.33 -0.17
N TYR A 100 -16.00 10.56 -1.48
CA TYR A 100 -16.47 11.78 -2.15
C TYR A 100 -17.70 11.55 -3.03
N GLY A 101 -18.08 10.29 -3.27
CA GLY A 101 -19.15 9.91 -4.19
C GLY A 101 -18.77 10.07 -5.66
N THR A 102 -19.75 9.86 -6.53
CA THR A 102 -19.61 9.97 -8.00
C THR A 102 -19.86 11.38 -8.53
N ARG A 103 -20.44 12.27 -7.73
CA ARG A 103 -20.78 13.65 -8.12
C ARG A 103 -19.64 14.60 -7.80
N ILE A 104 -18.72 14.72 -8.76
CA ILE A 104 -17.54 15.60 -8.68
C ILE A 104 -17.89 17.07 -8.97
N GLN A 105 -19.05 17.32 -9.58
CA GLN A 105 -19.48 18.66 -9.98
C GLN A 105 -19.59 19.58 -8.75
N GLY A 106 -18.76 20.62 -8.71
CA GLY A 106 -18.70 21.61 -7.64
C GLY A 106 -17.88 21.20 -6.40
N ASN A 107 -17.32 19.97 -6.36
CA ASN A 107 -16.52 19.50 -5.24
C ASN A 107 -15.01 19.65 -5.50
N TRP A 108 -14.50 20.87 -5.33
CA TRP A 108 -13.08 21.19 -5.51
C TRP A 108 -12.16 20.37 -4.59
N LEU A 109 -12.62 20.01 -3.39
CA LEU A 109 -11.87 19.14 -2.48
C LEU A 109 -11.70 17.73 -3.06
N ALA A 110 -12.74 17.17 -3.67
CA ALA A 110 -12.66 15.86 -4.33
C ALA A 110 -11.68 15.88 -5.50
N ILE A 111 -11.72 16.91 -6.35
CA ILE A 111 -10.80 17.08 -7.49
C ILE A 111 -9.35 17.21 -6.99
N TYR A 112 -9.13 18.05 -5.97
CA TYR A 112 -7.81 18.22 -5.37
C TYR A 112 -7.27 16.92 -4.76
N ALA A 113 -8.11 16.15 -4.08
CA ALA A 113 -7.76 14.83 -3.56
C ALA A 113 -7.41 13.85 -4.69
N LEU A 114 -8.16 13.87 -5.80
CA LEU A 114 -7.87 13.01 -6.96
C LEU A 114 -6.53 13.34 -7.61
N ILE A 115 -6.21 14.63 -7.79
CA ILE A 115 -4.92 15.07 -8.32
C ILE A 115 -3.77 14.58 -7.42
N LYS A 116 -3.92 14.69 -6.10
CA LYS A 116 -2.93 14.16 -5.14
C LYS A 116 -2.72 12.66 -5.31
N LEU A 117 -3.80 11.89 -5.46
CA LEU A 117 -3.72 10.44 -5.66
C LEU A 117 -2.95 10.08 -6.94
N ILE A 118 -3.21 10.80 -8.04
CA ILE A 118 -2.51 10.60 -9.31
C ILE A 118 -1.01 10.89 -9.16
N LEU A 119 -0.64 12.02 -8.55
CA LEU A 119 0.76 12.40 -8.34
C LEU A 119 1.48 11.40 -7.43
N ALA A 120 0.82 10.93 -6.37
CA ALA A 120 1.41 10.00 -5.43
C ALA A 120 1.57 8.60 -6.06
N TYR A 121 0.61 8.14 -6.87
CA TYR A 121 0.74 6.93 -7.68
C TYR A 121 1.91 7.02 -8.67
N ALA A 122 2.06 8.15 -9.37
CA ALA A 122 3.16 8.37 -10.29
C ALA A 122 4.52 8.30 -9.56
N ALA A 123 4.60 8.87 -8.35
CA ALA A 123 5.79 8.82 -7.53
C ALA A 123 6.13 7.38 -7.10
N VAL A 124 5.15 6.63 -6.57
CA VAL A 124 5.34 5.21 -6.21
C VAL A 124 5.76 4.39 -7.43
N SER A 125 5.15 4.63 -8.59
CA SER A 125 5.50 3.92 -9.83
C SER A 125 6.95 4.16 -10.27
N TRP A 126 7.48 5.37 -10.05
CA TRP A 126 8.83 5.75 -10.44
C TRP A 126 9.90 5.25 -9.44
N PHE A 127 9.62 5.35 -8.13
CA PHE A 127 10.56 4.96 -7.08
C PHE A 127 10.40 3.50 -6.62
N GLY A 128 9.29 2.85 -6.97
CA GLY A 128 8.87 1.54 -6.47
C GLY A 128 9.79 0.40 -6.88
N ARG A 129 10.45 0.48 -8.05
CA ARG A 129 11.35 -0.59 -8.51
C ARG A 129 12.48 -0.90 -7.52
N ASN A 130 13.11 0.14 -6.97
CA ASN A 130 14.20 -0.06 -6.00
C ASN A 130 13.67 -0.61 -4.67
N ALA A 131 12.48 -0.20 -4.24
CA ALA A 131 11.85 -0.74 -3.04
C ALA A 131 11.46 -2.21 -3.24
N TRP A 132 10.86 -2.56 -4.38
CA TRP A 132 10.47 -3.91 -4.75
C TRP A 132 11.65 -4.89 -4.75
N LEU A 133 12.75 -4.52 -5.41
CA LEU A 133 13.96 -5.34 -5.45
C LEU A 133 14.61 -5.49 -4.08
N ARG A 134 14.55 -4.47 -3.22
CA ARG A 134 15.11 -4.54 -1.87
C ARG A 134 14.31 -5.49 -0.97
N SER A 135 12.98 -5.43 -1.01
CA SER A 135 12.15 -6.39 -0.28
C SER A 135 12.42 -7.82 -0.75
N TYR A 136 12.56 -8.04 -2.05
CA TYR A 136 12.97 -9.34 -2.58
C TYR A 136 14.34 -9.78 -2.05
N SER A 137 15.37 -8.93 -2.11
CA SER A 137 16.69 -9.26 -1.57
C SER A 137 16.66 -9.56 -0.07
N LYS A 138 15.87 -8.82 0.71
CA LYS A 138 15.65 -9.06 2.14
C LYS A 138 15.05 -10.46 2.37
N ASN A 139 14.04 -10.83 1.59
CA ASN A 139 13.39 -12.16 1.69
C ASN A 139 14.36 -13.30 1.36
N GLN A 140 15.23 -13.12 0.35
CA GLN A 140 16.25 -14.10 -0.01
C GLN A 140 17.32 -14.26 1.09
N MET A 141 17.72 -13.16 1.75
CA MET A 141 18.69 -13.18 2.85
C MET A 141 18.12 -13.68 4.17
N ALA A 142 16.79 -13.64 4.35
CA ALA A 142 16.12 -14.25 5.49
C ALA A 142 15.84 -15.75 5.30
N ALA A 143 16.08 -16.28 4.09
CA ALA A 143 15.88 -17.68 3.72
C ALA A 143 17.13 -18.60 3.71
N PRO A 144 18.29 -18.31 4.37
CA PRO A 144 19.36 -19.30 4.45
C PRO A 144 19.11 -20.26 5.62
N GLU A 145 19.14 -21.57 5.34
CA GLU A 145 19.08 -22.73 6.26
C GLU A 145 17.71 -23.41 6.49
N ALA A 146 16.94 -23.73 5.44
CA ALA A 146 15.86 -24.73 5.54
C ALA A 146 16.00 -25.94 4.61
N GLU A 147 17.10 -26.07 3.88
CA GLU A 147 17.31 -27.18 2.93
C GLU A 147 18.72 -27.78 3.06
N TYR A 148 19.08 -28.32 4.24
CA TYR A 148 20.09 -29.38 4.38
C TYR A 148 19.89 -30.13 5.71
N GLU A 149 18.84 -30.96 5.79
CA GLU A 149 18.78 -32.14 6.68
C GLU A 149 18.48 -33.40 5.86
#